data_AF-A0A3D2D2Z6-F1
#
_entry.id   AF-A0A3D2D2Z6-F1
#
_cell.length_a   1.000
_cell.length_b   1.000
_cell.length_c   1.000
_cell.angle_alpha   90.00
_cell.angle_beta   90.00
_cell.angle_gamma   90.00
#
_symmetry.space_group_name_H-M   'P 1'
#
loop_
_entity.id
_entity.type
_entity.pdbx_description
1 polymer ?
#
loop_
_entity_poly.entity_id
_entity_poly.type
_entity_poly.pdbx_seq_one_letter_code
_entity_poly.pdbx_strand_id
1 'polypeptide(L)'
;MKYLLKLTIIPFIYLVFMLVICLSVLMIPENLLWLRYVAAAGAFILFAVIIAGVFYGEGQTALKVRLANDMERRQIVLTGEDRPLKVKEEYATWKGFVAGALVCVPLVILLAVHTVLILTVGETARGAGAAASMLYLIVFIFFSAGGSTVSVYAYYYTLIAIPVFMTLTGVPYMLGAKKIQRQQDELEEKHNAIYGERADDDTRPVRRSK
;
A
#
# COMPACT_ATOMS: atom_id res chain seq x y z
N MET A 1 -11.79 -2.31 -10.31
CA MET A 1 -11.81 -0.98 -9.66
C MET A 1 -12.44 -1.01 -8.27
N LYS A 2 -13.67 -1.50 -8.08
CA LYS A 2 -14.33 -1.58 -6.75
C LYS A 2 -13.47 -2.24 -5.64
N TYR A 3 -12.73 -3.31 -5.95
CA TYR A 3 -11.84 -3.98 -4.98
C TYR A 3 -10.65 -3.10 -4.55
N LEU A 4 -9.95 -2.47 -5.50
CA LEU A 4 -8.82 -1.56 -5.21
C LEU A 4 -9.28 -0.33 -4.40
N LEU A 5 -10.47 0.20 -4.68
CA LEU A 5 -11.03 1.31 -3.91
C LEU A 5 -11.30 0.92 -2.44
N LYS A 6 -11.74 -0.32 -2.19
CA LYS A 6 -11.91 -0.82 -0.82
C LYS A 6 -10.57 -0.91 -0.09
N LEU A 7 -9.54 -1.41 -0.75
CA LEU A 7 -8.17 -1.50 -0.23
C LEU A 7 -7.59 -0.12 0.14
N THR A 8 -7.96 0.94 -0.58
CA THR A 8 -7.45 2.29 -0.33
C THR A 8 -8.13 3.02 0.83
N ILE A 9 -9.34 2.60 1.24
CA ILE A 9 -10.08 3.25 2.32
C ILE A 9 -9.37 3.07 3.66
N ILE A 10 -8.83 1.87 3.93
CA ILE A 10 -8.18 1.58 5.22
C ILE A 10 -6.97 2.50 5.46
N PRO A 11 -5.99 2.63 4.54
CA PRO A 11 -4.90 3.59 4.69
C PRO A 11 -5.37 5.02 4.88
N PHE A 12 -6.45 5.43 4.21
CA PHE A 12 -6.98 6.78 4.32
C PHE A 12 -7.59 7.06 5.71
N ILE A 13 -8.32 6.10 6.26
CA ILE A 13 -8.85 6.18 7.63
C ILE A 13 -7.68 6.30 8.62
N TYR A 14 -6.65 5.47 8.47
CA TYR A 14 -5.47 5.55 9.35
C TYR A 14 -4.69 6.85 9.17
N LEU A 15 -4.61 7.43 7.97
CA LEU A 15 -4.04 8.77 7.76
C LEU A 15 -4.74 9.84 8.62
N VAL A 16 -6.07 9.80 8.70
CA VAL A 16 -6.86 10.73 9.53
C VAL A 16 -6.59 10.51 11.03
N PHE A 17 -6.47 9.26 11.48
CA PHE A 17 -6.07 8.99 12.87
C PHE A 17 -4.66 9.46 13.17
N MET A 18 -3.71 9.23 12.25
CA MET A 18 -2.33 9.68 12.40
C MET A 18 -2.21 11.20 12.36
N LEU A 19 -3.10 11.92 11.67
CA LEU A 19 -3.15 13.37 11.70
C LEU A 19 -3.31 13.90 13.13
N VAL A 20 -4.24 13.34 13.91
CA VAL A 20 -4.47 13.75 15.31
C VAL A 20 -3.20 13.54 16.14
N ILE A 21 -2.57 12.37 16.01
CA ILE A 21 -1.32 12.05 16.71
C ILE A 21 -0.21 13.02 16.31
N CYS A 22 -0.05 13.28 15.02
CA CYS A 22 0.98 14.18 14.51
C CYS A 22 0.76 15.63 14.95
N LEU A 23 -0.49 16.09 15.05
CA LEU A 23 -0.82 17.39 15.63
C LEU A 23 -0.42 17.45 17.11
N SER A 24 -0.68 16.39 17.89
CA SER A 24 -0.21 16.31 19.28
C SER A 24 1.31 16.36 19.38
N VAL A 25 2.04 15.72 18.45
CA VAL A 25 3.51 15.81 18.40
C VAL A 25 3.98 17.23 18.12
N LEU A 26 3.31 17.98 17.25
CA LEU A 26 3.64 19.38 16.99
C LEU A 26 3.38 20.31 18.19
N MET A 27 2.50 19.93 19.11
CA MET A 27 2.24 20.70 20.34
C MET A 27 3.33 20.55 21.41
N ILE A 28 4.20 19.55 21.29
CA ILE A 28 5.38 19.42 22.18
C ILE A 28 6.21 20.71 22.01
N PRO A 29 6.67 21.37 23.09
CA PRO A 29 7.36 22.64 22.95
C PRO A 29 8.73 22.53 22.24
N GLU A 30 9.16 23.62 21.60
CA GLU A 30 10.35 23.65 20.72
C GLU A 30 11.67 23.40 21.45
N ASN A 31 11.73 23.66 22.75
CA ASN A 31 12.88 23.31 23.58
C ASN A 31 13.13 21.79 23.69
N LEU A 32 12.17 20.95 23.27
CA LEU A 32 12.24 19.50 23.29
C LEU A 32 12.19 18.91 21.87
N LEU A 33 13.00 19.44 20.93
CA LEU A 33 13.07 18.94 19.55
C LEU A 33 13.35 17.43 19.45
N TRP A 34 14.23 16.90 20.31
CA TRP A 34 14.55 15.47 20.32
C TRP A 34 13.29 14.63 20.59
N LEU A 35 12.44 15.08 21.53
CA LEU A 35 11.20 14.39 21.88
C LEU A 35 10.18 14.47 20.73
N ARG A 36 10.11 15.61 20.02
CA ARG A 36 9.29 15.74 18.80
C ARG A 36 9.69 14.72 17.74
N TYR A 37 10.98 14.59 17.44
CA TYR A 37 11.46 13.65 16.42
C TYR A 37 11.27 12.19 16.85
N VAL A 38 11.52 11.86 18.13
CA VAL A 38 11.27 10.51 18.66
C VAL A 38 9.79 10.16 18.59
N ALA A 39 8.90 11.07 18.99
CA ALA A 39 7.46 10.85 18.94
C ALA A 39 6.94 10.77 17.49
N ALA A 40 7.45 11.61 16.58
CA ALA A 40 7.14 11.55 15.16
C ALA A 40 7.60 10.23 14.51
N ALA A 41 8.82 9.76 14.83
CA ALA A 41 9.32 8.47 14.38
C ALA A 41 8.47 7.32 14.93
N GLY A 42 8.10 7.36 16.22
CA GLY A 42 7.21 6.37 16.83
C GLY A 42 5.84 6.31 16.16
N ALA A 43 5.25 7.48 15.87
CA ALA A 43 3.99 7.57 15.13
C ALA A 43 4.15 6.98 13.71
N PHE A 44 5.21 7.34 12.99
CA PHE A 44 5.48 6.81 11.65
C PHE A 44 5.65 5.29 11.64
N ILE A 45 6.41 4.74 12.60
CA ILE A 45 6.60 3.29 12.74
C ILE A 45 5.27 2.59 13.04
N LEU A 46 4.47 3.12 13.96
CA LEU A 46 3.15 2.56 14.28
C LEU A 46 2.26 2.50 13.05
N PHE A 47 2.21 3.61 12.29
CA PHE A 47 1.48 3.67 11.03
C PHE A 47 1.99 2.63 10.02
N ALA A 48 3.31 2.58 9.82
CA ALA A 48 3.95 1.65 8.89
C ALA A 48 3.63 0.19 9.24
N VAL A 49 3.70 -0.19 10.51
CA VAL A 49 3.40 -1.55 10.98
C VAL A 49 1.94 -1.93 10.72
N ILE A 50 1.00 -1.02 11.01
CA ILE A 50 -0.43 -1.27 10.79
C ILE A 50 -0.73 -1.46 9.29
N ILE A 51 -0.27 -0.52 8.46
CA ILE A 51 -0.49 -0.61 7.01
C ILE A 51 0.18 -1.84 6.41
N ALA A 52 1.42 -2.12 6.82
CA ALA A 52 2.14 -3.30 6.37
C ALA A 52 1.39 -4.60 6.76
N GLY A 53 0.87 -4.68 7.98
CA GLY A 53 0.08 -5.82 8.45
C GLY A 53 -1.19 -6.06 7.62
N VAL A 54 -1.93 -4.99 7.32
CA VAL A 54 -3.14 -5.05 6.49
C VAL A 54 -2.81 -5.54 5.08
N PHE A 55 -1.82 -4.93 4.41
CA PHE A 55 -1.46 -5.31 3.05
C PHE A 55 -0.81 -6.69 2.96
N TYR A 56 -0.09 -7.10 4.00
CA TYR A 56 0.42 -8.46 4.13
C TYR A 56 -0.71 -9.49 4.16
N GLY A 57 -1.76 -9.24 4.96
CA GLY A 57 -2.97 -10.08 4.99
C GLY A 57 -3.70 -10.13 3.64
N GLU A 58 -3.87 -8.98 2.98
CA GLU A 58 -4.49 -8.89 1.65
C GLU A 58 -3.69 -9.64 0.59
N GLY A 59 -2.34 -9.61 0.66
CA GLY A 59 -1.46 -10.39 -0.21
C GLY A 59 -1.68 -11.91 -0.06
N GLN A 60 -1.84 -12.38 1.18
CA GLN A 60 -2.17 -13.79 1.44
C GLN A 60 -3.53 -14.17 0.86
N THR A 61 -4.55 -13.35 1.10
CA THR A 61 -5.92 -13.60 0.63
C THR A 61 -5.97 -13.63 -0.90
N ALA A 62 -5.35 -12.66 -1.57
CA ALA A 62 -5.32 -12.60 -3.03
C ALA A 62 -4.62 -13.81 -3.66
N LEU A 63 -3.56 -14.34 -3.03
CA LEU A 63 -2.91 -15.55 -3.55
C LEU A 63 -3.79 -16.78 -3.34
N LYS A 64 -4.44 -16.94 -2.18
CA LYS A 64 -5.42 -18.00 -1.94
C LYS A 64 -6.55 -18.00 -2.96
N VAL A 65 -7.07 -16.82 -3.31
CA VAL A 65 -8.10 -16.67 -4.36
C VAL A 65 -7.58 -17.13 -5.73
N ARG A 66 -6.34 -16.76 -6.09
CA ARG A 66 -5.73 -17.23 -7.34
C ARG A 66 -5.67 -18.75 -7.40
N LEU A 67 -5.25 -19.38 -6.31
CA LEU A 67 -5.10 -20.84 -6.22
C LEU A 67 -6.45 -21.55 -6.26
N ALA A 68 -7.47 -21.01 -5.59
CA ALA A 68 -8.84 -21.49 -5.69
C ALA A 68 -9.36 -21.39 -7.12
N ASN A 69 -9.15 -20.26 -7.80
CA ASN A 69 -9.55 -20.08 -9.19
C ASN A 69 -8.80 -21.03 -10.13
N ASP A 70 -7.53 -21.36 -9.87
CA ASP A 70 -6.78 -22.34 -10.66
C ASP A 70 -7.37 -23.76 -10.52
N MET A 71 -7.87 -24.14 -9.33
CA MET A 71 -8.60 -25.39 -9.15
C MET A 71 -9.96 -25.38 -9.86
N GLU A 72 -10.70 -24.27 -9.78
CA GLU A 72 -11.98 -24.13 -10.48
C GLU A 72 -11.79 -24.16 -12.00
N ARG A 73 -10.75 -23.52 -12.54
CA ARG A 73 -10.39 -23.58 -13.97
C ARG A 73 -10.12 -25.02 -14.42
N ARG A 74 -9.42 -25.82 -13.62
CA ARG A 74 -9.21 -27.25 -13.91
C ARG A 74 -10.53 -28.02 -13.92
N GLN A 75 -11.41 -27.75 -12.97
CA GLN A 75 -12.74 -28.38 -12.95
C GLN A 75 -13.58 -28.01 -14.17
N ILE A 76 -13.62 -26.73 -14.57
CA ILE A 76 -14.33 -26.28 -15.78
C ILE A 76 -13.82 -27.01 -17.02
N VAL A 77 -12.50 -27.20 -17.15
CA VAL A 77 -11.90 -27.94 -18.28
C VAL A 77 -12.30 -29.42 -18.27
N LEU A 78 -12.44 -30.03 -17.09
CA LEU A 78 -12.78 -31.46 -16.95
C LEU A 78 -14.27 -31.74 -17.09
N THR A 79 -15.15 -30.87 -16.57
CA THR A 79 -16.60 -31.11 -16.52
C THR A 79 -17.37 -30.34 -17.57
N GLY A 80 -16.78 -29.31 -18.18
CA GLY A 80 -17.46 -28.41 -19.12
C GLY A 80 -18.49 -27.49 -18.46
N GLU A 81 -18.65 -27.54 -17.14
CA GLU A 81 -19.58 -26.67 -16.40
C GLU A 81 -18.93 -25.32 -16.14
N ASP A 82 -19.56 -24.25 -16.59
CA ASP A 82 -19.08 -22.89 -16.35
C ASP A 82 -19.26 -22.48 -14.89
N ARG A 83 -18.21 -21.89 -14.29
CA ARG A 83 -18.22 -21.40 -12.90
C ARG A 83 -17.69 -19.97 -12.82
N PRO A 84 -18.31 -19.11 -11.99
CA PRO A 84 -17.93 -17.70 -11.91
C PRO A 84 -16.58 -17.51 -11.19
N LEU A 85 -15.50 -17.31 -11.96
CA LEU A 85 -14.16 -17.04 -11.45
C LEU A 85 -14.00 -15.62 -10.91
N LYS A 86 -13.35 -15.46 -9.75
CA LYS A 86 -13.08 -14.14 -9.13
C LYS A 86 -11.81 -13.48 -9.67
N VAL A 87 -11.74 -13.25 -10.98
CA VAL A 87 -10.53 -12.75 -11.68
C VAL A 87 -10.02 -11.40 -11.14
N LYS A 88 -10.93 -10.53 -10.67
CA LYS A 88 -10.58 -9.20 -10.16
C LYS A 88 -9.84 -9.23 -8.82
N GLU A 89 -10.02 -10.29 -8.04
CA GLU A 89 -9.43 -10.49 -6.71
C GLU A 89 -8.14 -11.32 -6.76
N GLU A 90 -7.80 -11.88 -7.93
CA GLU A 90 -6.58 -12.68 -8.11
C GLU A 90 -5.32 -11.87 -7.80
N TYR A 91 -4.35 -12.53 -7.18
CA TYR A 91 -3.06 -11.91 -6.90
C TYR A 91 -2.37 -11.39 -8.17
N ALA A 92 -1.93 -10.13 -8.11
CA ALA A 92 -0.96 -9.57 -9.04
C ALA A 92 -0.02 -8.63 -8.29
N THR A 93 1.29 -8.80 -8.49
CA THR A 93 2.36 -8.09 -7.78
C THR A 93 2.17 -6.57 -7.73
N TRP A 94 1.67 -5.98 -8.82
CA TRP A 94 1.49 -4.53 -8.94
C TRP A 94 0.30 -3.97 -8.13
N LYS A 95 -0.66 -4.80 -7.72
CA LYS A 95 -1.90 -4.32 -7.05
C LYS A 95 -1.62 -3.61 -5.73
N GLY A 96 -0.63 -4.08 -4.96
CA GLY A 96 -0.19 -3.41 -3.73
C GLY A 96 0.35 -2.00 -4.00
N PHE A 97 1.25 -1.86 -4.98
CA PHE A 97 1.82 -0.55 -5.36
C PHE A 97 0.77 0.41 -5.91
N VAL A 98 -0.18 -0.09 -6.71
CA VAL A 98 -1.27 0.73 -7.24
C VAL A 98 -2.21 1.18 -6.12
N ALA A 99 -2.48 0.34 -5.11
CA ALA A 99 -3.23 0.79 -3.94
C ALA A 99 -2.50 1.93 -3.21
N GLY A 100 -1.18 1.83 -3.00
CA GLY A 100 -0.37 2.92 -2.45
C GLY A 100 -0.43 4.21 -3.28
N ALA A 101 -0.31 4.10 -4.60
CA ALA A 101 -0.42 5.25 -5.50
C ALA A 101 -1.82 5.90 -5.45
N LEU A 102 -2.88 5.09 -5.38
CA LEU A 102 -4.26 5.58 -5.25
C LEU A 102 -4.50 6.32 -3.93
N VAL A 103 -3.88 5.88 -2.83
CA VAL A 103 -3.92 6.61 -1.54
C VAL A 103 -3.30 8.00 -1.65
N CYS A 104 -2.36 8.21 -2.59
CA CYS A 104 -1.71 9.49 -2.84
C CYS A 104 -2.40 10.37 -3.90
N VAL A 105 -3.50 9.92 -4.52
CA VAL A 105 -4.22 10.74 -5.52
C VAL A 105 -4.71 12.07 -4.93
N PRO A 106 -5.30 12.12 -3.71
CA PRO A 106 -5.68 13.39 -3.08
C PRO A 106 -4.49 14.35 -2.91
N LEU A 107 -3.29 13.84 -2.59
CA LEU A 107 -2.08 14.65 -2.49
C LEU A 107 -1.77 15.36 -3.82
N VAL A 108 -1.73 14.59 -4.90
CA VAL A 108 -1.37 15.09 -6.22
C VAL A 108 -2.39 16.13 -6.69
N ILE A 109 -3.68 15.89 -6.46
CA ILE A 109 -4.73 16.85 -6.78
C ILE A 109 -4.57 18.14 -6.00
N LEU A 110 -4.35 18.07 -4.68
CA LEU A 110 -4.20 19.26 -3.83
C LEU A 110 -2.94 20.06 -4.20
N LEU A 111 -1.82 19.39 -4.52
CA LEU A 111 -0.60 20.07 -4.97
C LEU A 111 -0.74 20.67 -6.37
N ALA A 112 -1.48 20.03 -7.27
CA ALA A 112 -1.80 20.61 -8.58
C ALA A 112 -2.66 21.88 -8.41
N VAL A 113 -3.69 21.84 -7.56
CA VAL A 113 -4.49 23.02 -7.20
C VAL A 113 -3.61 24.10 -6.57
N HIS A 114 -2.69 23.72 -5.68
CA HIS A 114 -1.75 24.65 -5.07
C HIS A 114 -0.84 25.33 -6.11
N THR A 115 -0.35 24.57 -7.08
CA THR A 115 0.45 25.10 -8.20
C THR A 115 -0.34 26.14 -8.99
N VAL A 116 -1.58 25.84 -9.36
CA VAL A 116 -2.47 26.76 -10.09
C VAL A 116 -2.74 28.03 -9.27
N LEU A 117 -2.97 27.90 -7.97
CA LEU A 117 -3.20 29.04 -7.09
C LEU A 117 -1.97 29.93 -6.94
N ILE A 118 -0.77 29.36 -6.83
CA ILE A 118 0.48 30.13 -6.81
C ILE A 118 0.64 30.93 -8.11
N LEU A 119 0.36 30.29 -9.26
CA LEU A 119 0.50 30.92 -10.58
C LEU A 119 -0.54 32.03 -10.83
N THR A 120 -1.72 31.99 -10.19
CA THR A 120 -2.83 32.93 -10.46
C THR A 120 -2.94 34.04 -9.41
N VAL A 121 -2.69 33.73 -8.14
CA VAL A 121 -2.89 34.65 -7.00
C VAL A 121 -1.56 35.02 -6.32
N GLY A 122 -0.47 34.34 -6.65
CA GLY A 122 0.85 34.55 -6.07
C GLY A 122 1.08 33.77 -4.76
N GLU A 123 2.19 34.06 -4.09
CA GLU A 123 2.68 33.32 -2.92
C GLU A 123 1.80 33.44 -1.64
N THR A 124 0.76 34.27 -1.70
CA THR A 124 -0.25 34.44 -0.64
C THR A 124 -1.21 33.25 -0.59
N ALA A 125 -1.37 32.50 -1.69
CA ALA A 125 -2.31 31.38 -1.79
C ALA A 125 -1.73 30.06 -1.24
N ARG A 126 -1.69 29.94 0.10
CA ARG A 126 -1.10 28.78 0.81
C ARG A 126 -2.08 27.65 1.15
N GLY A 127 -3.39 27.89 1.01
CA GLY A 127 -4.44 27.01 1.54
C GLY A 127 -4.36 25.56 1.02
N ALA A 128 -4.18 25.37 -0.28
CA ALA A 128 -4.13 24.03 -0.88
C ALA A 128 -2.84 23.25 -0.50
N GLY A 129 -1.69 23.93 -0.43
CA GLY A 129 -0.43 23.33 0.03
C GLY A 129 -0.47 22.96 1.52
N ALA A 130 -1.08 23.81 2.35
CA ALA A 130 -1.31 23.51 3.76
C ALA A 130 -2.25 22.31 3.95
N ALA A 131 -3.33 22.23 3.17
CA ALA A 131 -4.27 21.10 3.21
C ALA A 131 -3.60 19.78 2.79
N ALA A 132 -2.80 19.79 1.71
CA ALA A 132 -2.00 18.64 1.29
C ALA A 132 -1.05 18.17 2.40
N SER A 133 -0.36 19.12 3.03
CA SER A 133 0.63 18.84 4.07
C SER A 133 0.01 18.38 5.38
N MET A 134 -1.19 18.85 5.71
CA MET A 134 -1.97 18.32 6.83
C MET A 134 -2.44 16.90 6.56
N LEU A 135 -3.01 16.61 5.39
CA LEU A 135 -3.53 15.28 5.10
C LEU A 135 -2.43 14.20 5.13
N TYR A 136 -1.21 14.55 4.74
CA TYR A 136 -0.04 13.67 4.76
C TYR A 136 0.97 14.07 5.85
N LEU A 137 0.48 14.61 6.97
CA LEU A 137 1.31 15.13 8.04
C LEU A 137 2.28 14.09 8.61
N ILE A 138 1.91 12.81 8.58
CA ILE A 138 2.77 11.71 9.05
C ILE A 138 4.13 11.65 8.34
N VAL A 139 4.23 12.14 7.10
CA VAL A 139 5.50 12.28 6.37
C VAL A 139 6.01 13.71 6.46
N PHE A 140 5.12 14.69 6.39
CA PHE A 140 5.51 16.11 6.42
C PHE A 140 6.07 16.57 7.77
N ILE A 141 5.73 15.90 8.86
CA ILE A 141 6.11 16.28 10.22
C ILE A 141 7.63 16.37 10.40
N PHE A 142 8.40 15.55 9.68
CA PHE A 142 9.87 15.60 9.73
C PHE A 142 10.45 16.89 9.13
N PHE A 143 9.71 17.55 8.24
CA PHE A 143 10.08 18.83 7.65
C PHE A 143 9.54 20.02 8.45
N SER A 144 8.41 19.85 9.15
CA SER A 144 7.80 20.92 9.96
C SER A 144 8.22 20.93 11.44
N ALA A 145 8.84 19.87 11.95
CA ALA A 145 9.20 19.74 13.37
C ALA A 145 10.24 20.78 13.83
N GLY A 146 11.02 21.35 12.91
CA GLY A 146 12.10 22.32 13.18
C GLY A 146 11.66 23.74 13.53
N GLY A 147 10.36 24.04 13.61
CA GLY A 147 9.84 25.33 14.09
C GLY A 147 9.96 26.52 13.11
N SER A 148 10.65 26.35 11.98
CA SER A 148 10.74 27.39 10.95
C SER A 148 9.41 27.60 10.22
N THR A 149 9.12 28.85 9.86
CA THR A 149 8.01 29.17 8.96
C THR A 149 8.13 28.38 7.67
N VAL A 150 7.11 27.57 7.38
CA VAL A 150 7.07 26.72 6.19
C VAL A 150 6.98 27.62 4.96
N SER A 151 8.03 27.61 4.14
CA SER A 151 8.04 28.25 2.83
C SER A 151 6.94 27.64 1.94
N VAL A 152 6.39 28.43 1.01
CA VAL A 152 5.40 27.95 0.03
C VAL A 152 5.94 26.74 -0.75
N TYR A 153 7.24 26.74 -1.05
CA TYR A 153 7.89 25.63 -1.75
C TYR A 153 8.10 24.39 -0.87
N ALA A 154 8.09 24.53 0.46
CA ALA A 154 8.27 23.40 1.36
C ALA A 154 7.08 22.43 1.35
N TYR A 155 5.89 22.87 0.92
CA TYR A 155 4.74 21.99 0.75
C TYR A 155 4.98 20.88 -0.28
N TYR A 156 5.88 21.06 -1.24
CA TYR A 156 6.23 20.02 -2.22
C TYR A 156 7.06 18.87 -1.62
N TYR A 157 7.67 19.03 -0.44
CA TYR A 157 8.33 17.92 0.26
C TYR A 157 7.36 16.81 0.64
N THR A 158 6.06 17.10 0.74
CA THR A 158 5.02 16.09 0.92
C THR A 158 4.98 15.06 -0.21
N LEU A 159 5.52 15.34 -1.40
CA LEU A 159 5.61 14.38 -2.50
C LEU A 159 6.44 13.13 -2.15
N ILE A 160 7.33 13.22 -1.15
CA ILE A 160 8.06 12.08 -0.59
C ILE A 160 7.10 11.03 -0.02
N ALA A 161 5.88 11.42 0.36
CA ALA A 161 4.83 10.48 0.74
C ALA A 161 4.58 9.45 -0.37
N ILE A 162 4.58 9.82 -1.65
CA ILE A 162 4.26 8.90 -2.76
C ILE A 162 5.12 7.62 -2.72
N PRO A 163 6.45 7.68 -2.83
CA PRO A 163 7.28 6.49 -2.75
C PRO A 163 7.15 5.76 -1.40
N VAL A 164 6.98 6.50 -0.29
CA VAL A 164 6.79 5.90 1.04
C VAL A 164 5.51 5.05 1.10
N PHE A 165 4.36 5.57 0.70
CA PHE A 165 3.10 4.83 0.70
C PHE A 165 3.09 3.69 -0.31
N MET A 166 3.70 3.88 -1.49
CA MET A 166 3.85 2.80 -2.48
C MET A 166 4.68 1.63 -1.94
N THR A 167 5.79 1.90 -1.23
CA THR A 167 6.62 0.84 -0.65
C THR A 167 5.93 0.16 0.55
N LEU A 168 5.31 0.93 1.44
CA LEU A 168 4.59 0.42 2.63
C LEU A 168 3.39 -0.46 2.28
N THR A 169 2.79 -0.27 1.12
CA THR A 169 1.67 -1.11 0.64
C THR A 169 2.15 -2.24 -0.28
N GLY A 170 3.08 -1.95 -1.19
CA GLY A 170 3.56 -2.90 -2.19
C GLY A 170 4.42 -4.03 -1.62
N VAL A 171 5.42 -3.71 -0.80
CA VAL A 171 6.36 -4.73 -0.28
C VAL A 171 5.66 -5.73 0.63
N PRO A 172 4.85 -5.32 1.63
CA PRO A 172 4.16 -6.27 2.51
C PRO A 172 3.15 -7.14 1.75
N TYR A 173 2.46 -6.59 0.75
CA TYR A 173 1.57 -7.35 -0.12
C TYR A 173 2.28 -8.50 -0.85
N MET A 174 3.47 -8.23 -1.40
CA MET A 174 4.31 -9.25 -2.04
C MET A 174 4.80 -10.31 -1.04
N LEU A 175 5.24 -9.88 0.14
CA LEU A 175 5.72 -10.79 1.19
C LEU A 175 4.60 -11.70 1.71
N GLY A 176 3.38 -11.17 1.82
CA GLY A 176 2.19 -11.93 2.20
C GLY A 176 1.89 -13.05 1.21
N ALA A 177 1.90 -12.73 -0.09
CA ALA A 177 1.73 -13.73 -1.13
C ALA A 177 2.85 -14.78 -1.12
N LYS A 178 4.12 -14.36 -1.01
CA LYS A 178 5.26 -15.28 -0.98
C LYS A 178 5.18 -16.29 0.17
N LYS A 179 4.63 -15.90 1.32
CA LYS A 179 4.40 -16.84 2.44
C LYS A 179 3.42 -17.95 2.05
N ILE A 180 2.29 -17.62 1.44
CA ILE A 180 1.30 -18.63 1.02
C ILE A 180 1.87 -19.52 -0.08
N GLN A 181 2.65 -18.97 -1.01
CA GLN A 181 3.32 -19.75 -2.04
C GLN A 181 4.24 -20.82 -1.41
N ARG A 182 5.11 -20.42 -0.47
CA ARG A 182 5.97 -21.36 0.25
C ARG A 182 5.19 -22.44 1.01
N GLN A 183 4.08 -22.05 1.65
CA GLN A 183 3.23 -23.01 2.35
C GLN A 183 2.61 -24.04 1.41
N GLN A 184 2.32 -23.66 0.16
CA GLN A 184 1.85 -24.62 -0.83
C GLN A 184 2.96 -25.51 -1.36
N ASP A 185 4.12 -24.93 -1.68
CA ASP A 185 5.28 -25.70 -2.13
C ASP A 185 5.62 -26.79 -1.09
N GLU A 186 5.65 -26.44 0.21
CA GLU A 186 5.85 -27.38 1.32
C GLU A 186 4.74 -28.44 1.43
N LEU A 187 3.49 -28.09 1.11
CA LEU A 187 2.37 -29.03 1.12
C LEU A 187 2.43 -30.00 -0.07
N GLU A 188 2.84 -29.52 -1.25
CA GLU A 188 3.05 -30.34 -2.44
C GLU A 188 4.22 -31.31 -2.22
N GLU A 189 5.33 -30.85 -1.65
CA GLU A 189 6.48 -31.70 -1.30
C GLU A 189 6.08 -32.82 -0.32
N LYS A 190 5.35 -32.47 0.75
CA LYS A 190 4.86 -33.47 1.72
C LYS A 190 3.86 -34.43 1.11
N HIS A 191 2.99 -33.94 0.22
CA HIS A 191 2.04 -34.80 -0.48
C HIS A 191 2.77 -35.80 -1.39
N ASN A 192 3.74 -35.34 -2.17
CA ASN A 192 4.54 -36.20 -3.05
C ASN A 192 5.38 -37.22 -2.26
N ALA A 193 5.88 -36.83 -1.08
CA ALA A 193 6.60 -37.76 -0.21
C ALA A 193 5.72 -38.89 0.36
N ILE A 194 4.43 -38.63 0.60
CA ILE A 194 3.48 -39.60 1.17
C ILE A 194 2.85 -40.48 0.09
N TYR A 195 2.44 -39.88 -1.04
CA TYR A 195 1.66 -40.55 -2.08
C TYR A 195 2.47 -40.93 -3.32
N GLY A 196 3.78 -40.64 -3.34
CA GLY A 196 4.62 -40.74 -4.53
C GLY A 196 4.49 -39.54 -5.46
N GLU A 197 5.38 -39.42 -6.45
CA GLU A 197 5.23 -38.42 -7.52
C GLU A 197 3.89 -38.66 -8.24
N ARG A 198 3.08 -37.61 -8.35
CA ARG A 198 1.91 -37.62 -9.23
C ARG A 198 2.37 -37.99 -10.64
N ALA A 199 1.94 -39.15 -11.15
CA ALA A 199 2.10 -39.55 -12.54
C ALA A 199 1.22 -38.74 -13.52
N ASP A 200 0.98 -37.45 -13.24
CA ASP A 200 0.11 -36.56 -13.99
C ASP A 200 0.89 -35.51 -14.82
N ASP A 201 2.23 -35.57 -14.85
CA ASP A 201 3.06 -34.55 -15.51
C ASP A 201 3.23 -34.72 -17.03
N ASP A 202 2.50 -35.66 -17.65
CA ASP A 202 2.56 -35.89 -19.11
C ASP A 202 1.74 -34.86 -19.95
N THR A 203 1.22 -33.80 -19.33
CA THR A 203 0.39 -32.79 -20.02
C THR A 203 0.83 -31.33 -19.87
N ARG A 204 2.01 -31.04 -19.29
CA ARG A 204 2.54 -29.66 -19.34
C ARG A 204 3.23 -29.42 -20.69
N PRO A 205 2.68 -28.60 -21.61
CA PRO A 205 3.45 -28.18 -22.77
C PRO A 205 4.63 -27.34 -22.30
N VAL A 206 5.84 -27.84 -22.58
CA VAL A 206 7.11 -27.13 -22.40
C VAL A 206 6.99 -25.77 -23.10
N ARG A 207 6.82 -24.70 -22.32
CA ARG A 207 7.00 -23.32 -22.82
C ARG A 207 8.46 -23.18 -23.23
N ARG A 208 8.75 -23.41 -24.52
CA ARG A 208 10.01 -22.99 -25.13
C ARG A 208 10.08 -21.48 -25.06
N SER A 209 11.00 -20.97 -24.25
CA SER A 209 11.40 -19.57 -24.25
C SER A 209 12.02 -19.21 -25.60
N LYS A 210 11.48 -18.18 -26.25
CA LYS A 210 12.26 -17.28 -27.10
C LYS A 210 12.34 -15.94 -26.39
#